data_AF-A0A7C5N2F4-F1
#
_entry.id   AF-A0A7C5N2F4-F1
#
_cell.length_a   1.000
_cell.length_b   1.000
_cell.length_c   1.000
_cell.angle_alpha   90.00
_cell.angle_beta   90.00
_cell.angle_gamma   90.00
#
_symmetry.space_group_name_H-M   'P 1'
#
loop_
_entity.id
_entity.type
_entity.pdbx_description
1 polymer ?
#
loop_
_entity_poly.entity_id
_entity_poly.type
_entity_poly.pdbx_seq_one_letter_code
_entity_poly.pdbx_strand_id
1 'polypeptide(L)'
;MSAIGAIHAGSPTGLRPAPVAGSRKVSKPRRLDEVHDPRVVTARRTETTPDQIRRALALALEEGGEAPQGLLDVLVAHVAHETAGGRRMYNYNFGGIKGRSPDGATAVYATHERVGGAKVAVRDGFRAYRTIDDGARDYVALLERRYPEALEAAVEGGPRAYA
;
A
#
# COMPACT_ATOMS: atom_id res chain seq x y z
N MET A 1 -39.47 69.65 27.13
CA MET A 1 -40.27 69.40 28.36
C MET A 1 -40.01 67.99 28.82
N SER A 2 -39.62 67.84 30.09
CA SER A 2 -39.35 66.60 30.80
C SER A 2 -40.57 65.69 30.97
N ALA A 3 -40.33 64.39 31.04
CA ALA A 3 -40.88 63.41 32.01
C ALA A 3 -40.30 62.03 31.63
N ILE A 4 -39.39 61.39 32.36
CA ILE A 4 -39.51 60.69 33.66
C ILE A 4 -40.76 59.81 33.77
N GLY A 5 -40.53 58.49 33.74
CA GLY A 5 -41.48 57.45 34.11
C GLY A 5 -40.72 56.14 34.36
N ALA A 6 -40.53 55.80 35.63
CA ALA A 6 -39.80 54.62 36.12
C ALA A 6 -40.73 53.39 36.28
N ILE A 7 -40.07 52.26 36.60
CA ILE A 7 -40.50 51.00 37.27
C ILE A 7 -40.79 49.77 36.38
N HIS A 8 -40.01 48.69 36.53
CA HIS A 8 -40.30 47.59 37.47
C HIS A 8 -39.14 46.56 37.49
N ALA A 9 -38.71 46.18 38.70
CA ALA A 9 -37.77 45.10 38.95
C ALA A 9 -38.51 43.75 38.98
N GLY A 10 -37.92 42.73 38.34
CA GLY A 10 -38.35 41.34 38.41
C GLY A 10 -37.13 40.41 38.44
N SER A 11 -37.08 39.54 39.44
CA SER A 11 -35.96 38.69 39.87
C SER A 11 -35.33 37.78 38.80
N PRO A 12 -34.02 37.47 38.88
CA PRO A 12 -33.41 36.41 38.10
C PRO A 12 -33.67 35.05 38.76
N THR A 13 -34.56 34.26 38.16
CA THR A 13 -34.76 32.85 38.54
C THR A 13 -33.53 32.02 38.12
N GLY A 14 -33.09 31.15 39.03
CA GLY A 14 -31.78 30.50 39.00
C GLY A 14 -31.44 29.69 37.75
N LEU A 15 -30.24 29.93 37.23
CA LEU A 15 -29.51 29.03 36.34
C LEU A 15 -29.22 27.73 37.09
N ARG A 16 -29.81 26.63 36.62
CA ARG A 16 -29.37 25.27 36.98
C ARG A 16 -27.96 25.04 36.39
N PRO A 17 -27.01 24.46 37.13
CA PRO A 17 -25.74 24.05 36.54
C PRO A 17 -25.96 22.89 35.55
N ALA A 18 -25.28 22.96 34.41
CA ALA A 18 -25.21 21.90 33.42
C ALA A 18 -24.59 20.62 34.03
N PRO A 19 -24.99 19.42 33.58
CA PRO A 19 -24.39 18.18 34.09
C PRO A 19 -22.90 18.13 33.74
N VAL A 20 -22.08 17.90 34.76
CA VAL A 20 -20.64 17.66 34.65
C VAL A 20 -20.42 16.46 33.74
N ALA A 21 -19.69 16.68 32.64
CA ALA A 21 -19.29 15.64 31.71
C ALA A 21 -18.52 14.55 32.46
N GLY A 22 -19.12 13.36 32.54
CA GLY A 22 -18.47 12.18 33.09
C GLY A 22 -17.15 11.93 32.38
N SER A 23 -16.08 11.79 33.17
CA SER A 23 -14.75 11.43 32.67
C SER A 23 -14.85 10.14 31.86
N ARG A 24 -14.77 10.23 30.53
CA ARG A 24 -14.51 9.05 29.71
C ARG A 24 -13.17 8.51 30.16
N LYS A 25 -13.17 7.32 30.76
CA LYS A 25 -11.94 6.55 30.98
C LYS A 25 -11.23 6.48 29.64
N VAL A 26 -10.07 7.12 29.54
CA VAL A 26 -9.15 6.93 28.41
C VAL A 26 -8.81 5.45 28.41
N SER A 27 -9.40 4.69 27.49
CA SER A 27 -9.04 3.31 27.26
C SER A 27 -7.56 3.28 26.90
N LYS A 28 -6.77 2.48 27.63
CA LYS A 28 -5.35 2.26 27.32
C LYS A 28 -5.19 1.95 25.82
N PRO A 29 -4.12 2.44 25.15
CA PRO A 29 -3.87 2.08 23.77
C PRO A 29 -3.80 0.56 23.66
N ARG A 30 -4.65 0.00 22.81
CA ARG A 30 -4.69 -1.44 22.52
C ARG A 30 -3.33 -1.79 21.91
N ARG A 31 -2.62 -2.76 22.52
CA ARG A 31 -1.38 -3.30 21.94
C ARG A 31 -1.69 -3.79 20.52
N LEU A 32 -0.89 -3.40 19.53
CA LEU A 32 -1.04 -3.85 18.13
C LEU A 32 -0.95 -5.38 18.00
N ASP A 33 -0.47 -6.01 19.07
CA ASP A 33 -0.22 -7.43 19.27
C ASP A 33 -1.52 -8.25 19.48
N GLU A 34 -2.69 -7.62 19.71
CA GLU A 34 -3.94 -8.30 20.10
C GLU A 34 -5.00 -8.45 18.99
N VAL A 35 -4.65 -8.22 17.72
CA VAL A 35 -5.48 -8.64 16.58
C VAL A 35 -4.67 -9.63 15.75
N HIS A 36 -4.91 -10.92 15.96
CA HIS A 36 -4.45 -11.94 15.03
C HIS A 36 -5.28 -11.84 13.74
N ASP A 37 -4.93 -10.89 12.88
CA ASP A 37 -5.44 -10.85 11.51
C ASP A 37 -4.78 -12.04 10.77
N PRO A 38 -5.53 -13.10 10.42
CA PRO A 38 -4.96 -14.28 9.76
C PRO A 38 -4.35 -13.94 8.39
N ARG A 39 -4.61 -12.74 7.88
CA ARG A 39 -4.05 -12.22 6.64
C ARG A 39 -2.68 -11.57 6.82
N VAL A 40 -2.21 -11.38 8.06
CA VAL A 40 -0.81 -10.99 8.33
C VAL A 40 0.02 -12.26 8.35
N VAL A 41 0.84 -12.44 7.32
CA VAL A 41 1.69 -13.62 7.15
C VAL A 41 3.15 -13.31 7.48
N THR A 42 3.92 -14.34 7.79
CA THR A 42 5.36 -14.22 8.04
C THR A 42 6.09 -13.77 6.78
N ALA A 43 6.92 -12.74 6.91
CA ALA A 43 7.85 -12.34 5.86
C ALA A 43 8.85 -13.46 5.58
N ARG A 44 8.88 -13.98 4.35
CA ARG A 44 9.74 -15.11 3.95
C ARG A 44 10.43 -14.80 2.63
N ARG A 45 11.74 -15.10 2.54
CA ARG A 45 12.43 -15.11 1.26
C ARG A 45 11.87 -16.21 0.38
N THR A 46 11.38 -15.81 -0.78
CA THR A 46 10.86 -16.69 -1.81
C THR A 46 11.80 -16.57 -3.00
N GLU A 47 12.98 -17.18 -2.86
CA GLU A 47 13.97 -17.15 -3.93
C GLU A 47 13.39 -17.75 -5.20
N THR A 48 13.54 -17.02 -6.29
CA THR A 48 13.05 -17.39 -7.62
C THR A 48 14.18 -17.21 -8.62
N THR A 49 14.20 -18.06 -9.64
CA THR A 49 15.15 -17.91 -10.74
C THR A 49 14.62 -16.90 -11.77
N PRO A 50 15.50 -16.26 -12.55
CA PRO A 50 15.09 -15.43 -13.68
C PRO A 50 14.12 -16.14 -14.64
N ASP A 51 14.31 -17.44 -14.88
CA ASP A 51 13.41 -18.21 -15.74
C ASP A 51 12.02 -18.41 -15.13
N GLN A 52 11.94 -18.61 -13.81
CA GLN A 52 10.65 -18.67 -13.12
C GLN A 52 9.92 -17.32 -13.20
N ILE A 53 10.64 -16.21 -13.00
CA ILE A 53 10.12 -14.85 -13.14
C ILE A 53 9.59 -14.62 -14.55
N ARG A 54 10.41 -14.90 -15.58
CA ARG A 54 10.01 -14.74 -17.00
C ARG A 54 8.76 -15.56 -17.32
N ARG A 55 8.71 -16.83 -16.92
CA ARG A 55 7.55 -17.68 -17.18
C ARG A 55 6.28 -17.15 -16.50
N ALA A 56 6.36 -16.77 -15.22
CA ALA A 56 5.21 -16.25 -14.49
C ALA A 56 4.69 -14.94 -15.10
N LEU A 57 5.58 -14.04 -15.53
CA LEU A 57 5.21 -12.80 -16.22
C LEU A 57 4.60 -13.06 -17.59
N ALA A 58 5.14 -14.01 -18.36
CA ALA A 58 4.58 -14.38 -19.65
C ALA A 58 3.14 -14.90 -19.49
N LEU A 59 2.92 -15.82 -18.56
CA LEU A 59 1.57 -16.34 -18.25
C LEU A 59 0.61 -15.23 -17.81
N ALA A 60 1.07 -14.29 -16.97
CA ALA A 60 0.24 -13.17 -16.53
C ALA A 60 -0.13 -12.21 -17.67
N LEU A 61 0.79 -11.95 -18.60
CA LEU A 61 0.51 -11.12 -19.78
C LEU A 61 -0.42 -11.84 -20.76
N GLU A 62 -0.25 -13.15 -20.93
CA GLU A 62 -1.08 -14.00 -21.82
C GLU A 62 -2.56 -14.01 -21.42
N GLU A 63 -2.89 -13.77 -20.16
CA GLU A 63 -4.28 -13.59 -19.70
C GLU A 63 -4.96 -12.36 -20.31
N GLY A 64 -4.19 -11.35 -20.76
CA GLY A 64 -4.66 -10.16 -21.46
C GLY A 64 -4.51 -10.20 -22.98
N GLY A 65 -3.86 -11.23 -23.54
CA GLY A 65 -3.55 -11.36 -24.97
C GLY A 65 -2.09 -11.75 -25.22
N GLU A 66 -1.69 -11.88 -26.50
CA GLU A 66 -0.31 -12.24 -26.84
C GLU A 66 0.71 -11.26 -26.22
N ALA A 67 1.65 -11.79 -25.44
CA ALA A 67 2.64 -11.01 -24.71
C ALA A 67 3.74 -10.48 -25.66
N PRO A 68 3.85 -9.16 -25.90
CA PRO A 68 4.92 -8.62 -26.72
C PRO A 68 6.28 -8.88 -26.07
N GLN A 69 7.23 -9.46 -26.81
CA GLN A 69 8.53 -9.85 -26.25
C GLN A 69 9.29 -8.68 -25.62
N GLY A 70 9.24 -7.49 -26.22
CA GLY A 70 9.86 -6.29 -25.67
C GLY A 70 9.30 -5.88 -24.32
N LEU A 71 7.97 -5.95 -24.15
CA LEU A 71 7.33 -5.70 -22.85
C LEU A 71 7.78 -6.72 -21.81
N LEU A 72 7.76 -8.02 -22.16
CA LEU A 72 8.20 -9.08 -21.26
C LEU A 72 9.65 -8.86 -20.79
N ASP A 73 10.55 -8.48 -21.69
CA ASP A 73 11.94 -8.20 -21.36
C ASP A 73 12.10 -7.02 -20.39
N VAL A 74 11.34 -5.94 -20.60
CA VAL A 74 11.31 -4.78 -19.70
C VAL A 74 10.81 -5.17 -18.32
N LEU A 75 9.72 -5.95 -18.23
CA LEU A 75 9.17 -6.38 -16.95
C LEU A 75 10.12 -7.32 -16.21
N VAL A 76 10.77 -8.26 -16.91
CA VAL A 76 11.80 -9.13 -16.33
C VAL A 76 12.97 -8.31 -15.79
N ALA A 77 13.44 -7.32 -16.55
CA ALA A 77 14.53 -6.44 -16.12
C ALA A 77 14.14 -5.63 -14.87
N HIS A 78 12.94 -5.08 -14.83
CA HIS A 78 12.43 -4.32 -13.69
C HIS A 78 12.37 -5.19 -12.42
N VAL A 79 11.77 -6.39 -12.52
CA VAL A 79 11.67 -7.31 -11.39
C VAL A 79 13.04 -7.80 -10.93
N ALA A 80 13.95 -8.05 -11.88
CA ALA A 80 15.33 -8.42 -11.55
C ALA A 80 16.06 -7.28 -10.81
N HIS A 81 15.80 -6.03 -11.18
CA HIS A 81 16.35 -4.86 -10.48
C HIS A 81 15.85 -4.79 -9.03
N GLU A 82 14.53 -4.87 -8.83
CA GLU A 82 13.89 -4.78 -7.52
C GLU A 82 14.28 -5.93 -6.58
N THR A 83 14.44 -7.14 -7.12
CA THR A 83 14.57 -8.36 -6.31
C THR A 83 15.96 -8.98 -6.37
N ALA A 84 16.95 -8.29 -6.93
CA ALA A 84 18.28 -8.82 -7.21
C ALA A 84 18.25 -10.15 -8.00
N GLY A 85 17.48 -10.16 -9.08
CA GLY A 85 17.25 -11.33 -9.94
C GLY A 85 16.50 -12.46 -9.24
N GLY A 86 15.51 -12.12 -8.40
CA GLY A 86 14.70 -13.06 -7.62
C GLY A 86 15.30 -13.50 -6.28
N ARG A 87 16.62 -13.33 -6.07
CA ARG A 87 17.33 -13.79 -4.85
C ARG A 87 16.91 -13.06 -3.57
N ARG A 88 16.35 -11.86 -3.69
CA ARG A 88 15.88 -11.03 -2.58
C ARG A 88 14.37 -10.76 -2.66
N MET A 89 13.62 -11.62 -3.34
CA MET A 89 12.16 -11.52 -3.35
C MET A 89 11.58 -11.98 -2.00
N TYR A 90 10.61 -11.24 -1.48
CA TYR A 90 9.82 -11.62 -0.31
C TYR A 90 8.43 -12.05 -0.75
N ASN A 91 7.94 -13.18 -0.22
CA ASN A 91 6.54 -13.63 -0.36
C ASN A 91 5.97 -13.53 -1.79
N TYR A 92 6.79 -13.85 -2.79
CA TYR A 92 6.51 -13.74 -4.23
C TYR A 92 6.04 -12.36 -4.70
N ASN A 93 6.48 -11.29 -4.01
CA ASN A 93 6.15 -9.92 -4.37
C ASN A 93 7.18 -9.34 -5.35
N PHE A 94 6.77 -9.25 -6.62
CA PHE A 94 7.64 -8.93 -7.76
C PHE A 94 8.22 -7.50 -7.73
N GLY A 95 7.50 -6.55 -7.14
CA GLY A 95 7.88 -5.13 -7.15
C GLY A 95 7.91 -4.49 -5.76
N GLY A 96 7.97 -5.27 -4.69
CA GLY A 96 7.88 -4.72 -3.33
C GLY A 96 6.60 -3.90 -3.11
N ILE A 97 5.48 -4.36 -3.66
CA ILE A 97 4.21 -3.64 -3.64
C ILE A 97 3.72 -3.55 -2.19
N LYS A 98 3.45 -2.33 -1.72
CA LYS A 98 2.91 -2.08 -0.38
C LYS A 98 1.42 -2.44 -0.26
N GLY A 99 1.00 -2.71 0.96
CA GLY A 99 -0.39 -2.98 1.34
C GLY A 99 -0.75 -4.46 1.39
N ARG A 100 -1.97 -4.77 0.92
CA ARG A 100 -2.55 -6.12 0.94
C ARG A 100 -2.74 -6.62 -0.50
N SER A 101 -2.43 -7.90 -0.72
CA SER A 101 -2.73 -8.62 -1.97
C SER A 101 -4.24 -8.74 -2.19
N PRO A 102 -4.70 -9.18 -3.38
CA PRO A 102 -6.12 -9.39 -3.67
C PRO A 102 -6.84 -10.35 -2.71
N ASP A 103 -6.15 -11.37 -2.18
CA ASP A 103 -6.68 -12.28 -1.14
C ASP A 103 -6.61 -11.69 0.28
N GLY A 104 -6.08 -10.46 0.39
CA GLY A 104 -5.98 -9.67 1.61
C GLY A 104 -4.69 -9.88 2.41
N ALA A 105 -3.79 -10.76 1.97
CA ALA A 105 -2.55 -11.10 2.66
C ALA A 105 -1.51 -9.96 2.65
N THR A 106 -0.77 -9.84 3.74
CA THR A 106 0.32 -8.85 3.89
C THR A 106 1.44 -9.40 4.77
N ALA A 107 2.68 -9.06 4.45
CA ALA A 107 3.86 -9.36 5.26
C ALA A 107 4.50 -8.04 5.71
N VAL A 108 4.82 -7.92 7.00
CA VAL A 108 5.43 -6.71 7.57
C VAL A 108 6.94 -6.91 7.70
N TYR A 109 7.73 -6.13 6.97
CA TYR A 109 9.18 -6.17 7.04
C TYR A 109 9.81 -4.78 6.88
N ALA A 110 11.11 -4.69 7.19
CA ALA A 110 11.86 -3.45 7.10
C ALA A 110 12.13 -3.08 5.63
N THR A 111 11.96 -1.81 5.31
CA THR A 111 12.32 -1.18 4.04
C THR A 111 13.17 0.06 4.28
N HIS A 112 13.84 0.53 3.23
CA HIS A 112 14.62 1.76 3.25
C HIS A 112 13.95 2.79 2.36
N GLU A 113 13.43 3.85 2.97
CA GLU A 113 12.82 4.97 2.27
C GLU A 113 13.81 6.14 2.19
N ARG A 114 13.64 7.02 1.21
CA ARG A 114 14.34 8.32 1.17
C ARG A 114 13.35 9.43 1.51
N VAL A 115 13.53 10.05 2.67
CA VAL A 115 12.71 11.20 3.12
C VAL A 115 13.61 12.41 3.25
N GLY A 116 13.35 13.47 2.47
CA GLY A 116 14.20 14.67 2.45
C GLY A 116 15.66 14.39 2.04
N GLY A 117 15.89 13.38 1.19
CA GLY A 117 17.22 12.95 0.75
C GLY A 117 17.94 11.96 1.69
N ALA A 118 17.50 11.82 2.94
CA ALA A 118 18.08 10.90 3.91
C ALA A 118 17.45 9.49 3.82
N LYS A 119 18.28 8.45 3.98
CA LYS A 119 17.84 7.05 4.01
C LYS A 119 17.32 6.72 5.41
N VAL A 120 16.04 6.35 5.53
CA VAL A 120 15.39 5.99 6.80
C VAL A 120 14.90 4.55 6.72
N ALA A 121 15.19 3.76 7.76
CA ALA A 121 14.63 2.42 7.90
C ALA A 121 13.24 2.49 8.54
N VAL A 122 12.22 1.96 7.86
CA VAL A 122 10.84 1.90 8.37
C VAL A 122 10.31 0.48 8.23
N ARG A 123 9.35 0.08 9.07
CA ARG A 123 8.60 -1.16 8.90
C ARG A 123 7.28 -0.82 8.21
N ASP A 124 6.97 -1.54 7.15
CA ASP A 124 5.74 -1.33 6.38
C ASP A 124 5.12 -2.68 5.99
N GLY A 125 3.84 -2.65 5.63
CA GLY A 125 3.11 -3.80 5.12
C GLY A 125 3.27 -3.92 3.61
N PHE A 126 3.63 -5.11 3.15
CA PHE A 126 3.80 -5.42 1.74
C PHE A 126 2.87 -6.55 1.34
N ARG A 127 2.38 -6.52 0.11
CA ARG A 127 1.57 -7.60 -0.44
C ARG A 127 2.34 -8.91 -0.35
N ALA A 128 1.62 -9.98 -0.04
CA ALA A 128 2.20 -11.31 0.06
C ALA A 128 1.33 -12.27 -0.74
N TYR A 129 1.97 -13.19 -1.46
CA TYR A 129 1.29 -14.11 -2.35
C TYR A 129 1.63 -15.55 -2.01
N ARG A 130 0.71 -16.47 -2.34
CA ARG A 130 0.90 -17.90 -2.12
C ARG A 130 1.81 -18.52 -3.16
N THR A 131 1.73 -18.05 -4.39
CA THR A 131 2.47 -18.58 -5.54
C THR A 131 3.16 -17.46 -6.31
N ILE A 132 4.14 -17.84 -7.13
CA ILE A 132 4.81 -16.90 -8.03
C ILE A 132 3.84 -16.32 -9.08
N ASP A 133 2.89 -17.12 -9.55
CA ASP A 133 1.93 -16.70 -10.57
C ASP A 133 0.93 -15.68 -10.01
N ASP A 134 0.48 -15.85 -8.77
CA ASP A 134 -0.38 -14.85 -8.10
C ASP A 134 0.32 -13.49 -7.97
N GLY A 135 1.62 -13.51 -7.65
CA GLY A 135 2.44 -12.32 -7.57
C GLY A 135 2.64 -11.64 -8.92
N ALA A 136 2.89 -12.43 -9.97
CA ALA A 136 3.04 -11.92 -11.33
C ALA A 136 1.73 -11.30 -11.86
N ARG A 137 0.59 -11.96 -11.67
CA ARG A 137 -0.74 -11.44 -12.07
C ARG A 137 -1.05 -10.10 -11.41
N ASP A 138 -0.92 -10.02 -10.09
CA ASP A 138 -1.24 -8.77 -9.39
C ASP A 138 -0.26 -7.64 -9.71
N TYR A 139 1.01 -7.99 -10.00
CA TYR A 139 2.00 -7.03 -10.49
C TYR A 139 1.62 -6.48 -11.86
N VAL A 140 1.30 -7.33 -12.84
CA VAL A 140 0.84 -6.90 -14.18
C VAL A 140 -0.44 -6.07 -14.06
N ALA A 141 -1.45 -6.58 -13.35
CA ALA A 141 -2.72 -5.87 -13.15
C ALA A 141 -2.55 -4.52 -12.42
N LEU A 142 -1.56 -4.39 -11.53
CA LEU A 142 -1.21 -3.11 -10.93
C LEU A 142 -0.67 -2.14 -11.98
N LEU A 143 0.26 -2.58 -12.84
CA LEU A 143 0.84 -1.75 -13.88
C LEU A 143 -0.21 -1.31 -14.90
N GLU A 144 -1.07 -2.22 -15.36
CA GLU A 144 -2.15 -1.90 -16.30
C GLU A 144 -3.11 -0.85 -15.74
N ARG A 145 -3.46 -0.96 -14.45
CA ARG A 145 -4.41 -0.04 -13.81
C ARG A 145 -3.79 1.33 -13.49
N ARG A 146 -2.49 1.39 -13.20
CA ARG A 146 -1.85 2.60 -12.63
C ARG A 146 -0.90 3.31 -13.60
N TYR A 147 -0.34 2.56 -14.54
CA TYR A 147 0.69 3.03 -15.48
C TYR A 147 0.46 2.49 -16.90
N PRO A 148 -0.76 2.61 -17.47
CA PRO A 148 -1.06 2.07 -18.80
C PRO A 148 -0.15 2.68 -19.89
N GLU A 149 0.09 3.99 -19.83
CA GLU A 149 0.97 4.71 -20.78
C GLU A 149 2.41 4.19 -20.75
N ALA A 150 2.90 3.79 -19.57
CA ALA A 150 4.24 3.21 -19.44
C ALA A 150 4.33 1.82 -20.06
N LEU A 151 3.27 1.02 -19.94
CA LEU A 151 3.19 -0.29 -20.61
C LEU A 151 3.11 -0.13 -22.12
N GLU A 152 2.30 0.79 -22.63
CA GLU A 152 2.20 1.10 -24.06
C GLU A 152 3.58 1.48 -24.64
N ALA A 153 4.29 2.41 -23.98
CA ALA A 153 5.62 2.81 -24.44
C ALA A 153 6.67 1.67 -24.36
N ALA A 154 6.54 0.77 -23.38
CA ALA A 154 7.39 -0.41 -23.29
C ALA A 154 7.11 -1.42 -24.41
N VAL A 155 5.85 -1.55 -24.85
CA VAL A 155 5.46 -2.35 -26.03
C VAL A 155 6.04 -1.77 -27.30
N GLU A 156 6.02 -0.44 -27.46
CA GLU A 156 6.57 0.26 -28.63
C GLU A 156 8.11 0.19 -28.72
N GLY A 157 8.78 -0.33 -27.69
CA GLY A 157 10.24 -0.50 -27.69
C GLY A 157 10.99 0.83 -27.60
N GLY A 158 10.40 1.85 -26.97
CA GLY A 158 10.95 3.19 -26.88
C GLY A 158 11.56 3.56 -25.51
N PRO A 159 12.69 2.99 -25.04
CA PRO A 159 13.40 3.52 -23.88
C PRO A 159 13.84 4.99 -24.07
N ARG A 160 13.97 5.43 -25.33
CA ARG A 160 14.36 6.80 -25.70
C ARG A 160 13.24 7.83 -25.54
N ALA A 161 11.99 7.43 -25.36
CA ALA A 161 10.89 8.38 -25.12
C ALA A 161 10.90 8.98 -23.70
N TYR A 162 11.78 8.47 -22.82
CA TYR A 162 11.88 8.83 -21.41
C TYR A 162 13.20 9.54 -21.04
N ALA A 163 14.01 9.95 -22.04
CA ALA A 163 15.29 10.63 -21.87
C ALA A 163 15.19 12.15 -22.07
#